data_AF-R6F4X8-F1
#
_entry.id   AF-R6F4X8-F1
#
_cell.length_a   1.000
_cell.length_b   1.000
_cell.length_c   1.000
_cell.angle_alpha   90.00
_cell.angle_beta   90.00
_cell.angle_gamma   90.00
#
_symmetry.space_group_name_H-M   'P 1'
#
loop_
_entity.id
_entity.type
_entity.pdbx_description
1 polymer ?
#
loop_
_entity_poly.entity_id
_entity_poly.type
_entity_poly.pdbx_seq_one_letter_code
_entity_poly.pdbx_strand_id
1 'polypeptide(L)'
;MTKKTIQFIFRKEYEAWLKIKSVGAYCPQDKYTCNDGSEFLFLDLIGRFAKEKERFYVDALFQEWKSFIEKTFKDKERSNHLSYLNKYKEFVDNICNGTISLSTSGQDNNDDTVLMSVRESINKSRDGMKSLEMYLGEEDFIKLAIESSYFFSRDLVVERFEEIKEYIKKEQIKDIKDPGVGKRCKVHYLPARYTAKEDANGVKIQKRDNDGLVFFMHNSQPLCIIYQENARKKDKEDCSENTCGGGNGNARVCQLIKRCTGYALGEKADERNFKNCIISHIWGNAIDPRYFTNLWNIAIVPAWANHLLDKDETGTLGSKLKATIQKIIIDLYKLDDNNNYDWKSIEMDAPTFNEEEVLHGNYQINTIDRIADKETLGKISKVSIPV
;
A
#
# COMPACT_ATOMS: atom_id res chain seq x y z
N MET A 1 -22.21 33.33 -26.57
CA MET A 1 -22.63 32.00 -26.07
C MET A 1 -23.62 32.22 -24.94
N THR A 2 -24.83 31.71 -25.08
CA THR A 2 -25.87 31.77 -24.05
C THR A 2 -25.36 31.04 -22.80
N LYS A 3 -25.25 31.73 -21.65
CA LYS A 3 -25.06 31.10 -20.33
C LYS A 3 -26.23 30.15 -20.12
N LYS A 4 -26.07 28.86 -20.43
CA LYS A 4 -27.02 27.84 -20.00
C LYS A 4 -26.95 27.80 -18.48
N THR A 5 -27.96 28.35 -17.83
CA THR A 5 -28.12 28.28 -16.38
C THR A 5 -28.44 26.83 -16.05
N ILE A 6 -27.50 26.11 -15.45
CA ILE A 6 -27.83 24.81 -14.86
C ILE A 6 -28.85 25.08 -13.74
N GLN A 7 -29.96 24.35 -13.77
CA GLN A 7 -31.02 24.46 -12.77
C GLN A 7 -30.72 23.50 -11.62
N PHE A 8 -31.04 23.92 -10.40
CA PHE A 8 -30.99 23.06 -9.22
C PHE A 8 -31.97 21.89 -9.35
N ILE A 9 -31.43 20.75 -9.78
CA ILE A 9 -32.18 19.54 -10.17
C ILE A 9 -33.04 19.01 -9.04
N PHE A 10 -32.58 19.10 -7.79
CA PHE A 10 -33.32 18.64 -6.63
C PHE A 10 -33.96 19.76 -5.83
N ARG A 11 -34.23 20.90 -6.44
CA ARG A 11 -34.79 22.05 -5.73
C ARG A 11 -36.08 21.72 -4.99
N LYS A 12 -37.03 21.11 -5.69
CA LYS A 12 -38.35 20.82 -5.14
C LYS A 12 -38.27 19.75 -4.06
N GLU A 13 -37.50 18.71 -4.30
CA GLU A 13 -37.27 17.61 -3.37
C GLU A 13 -36.54 18.08 -2.11
N TYR A 14 -35.56 18.97 -2.25
CA TYR A 14 -34.83 19.55 -1.12
C TYR A 14 -35.69 20.55 -0.33
N GLU A 15 -36.46 21.40 -1.01
CA GLU A 15 -37.46 22.29 -0.38
C GLU A 15 -38.50 21.49 0.41
N ALA A 16 -38.98 20.37 -0.15
CA ALA A 16 -39.91 19.46 0.51
C ALA A 16 -39.28 18.76 1.72
N TRP A 17 -38.05 18.27 1.60
CA TRP A 17 -37.33 17.61 2.70
C TRP A 17 -37.07 18.56 3.87
N LEU A 18 -36.66 19.79 3.59
CA LEU A 18 -36.47 20.84 4.60
C LEU A 18 -37.79 21.39 5.16
N LYS A 19 -38.93 21.09 4.54
CA LYS A 19 -40.26 21.65 4.89
C LYS A 19 -40.29 23.19 4.80
N ILE A 20 -39.66 23.77 3.77
CA ILE A 20 -39.61 25.23 3.55
C ILE A 20 -40.18 25.63 2.19
N LYS A 21 -40.59 26.90 2.05
CA LYS A 21 -41.20 27.43 0.81
C LYS A 21 -40.21 27.90 -0.25
N SER A 22 -38.96 28.17 0.12
CA SER A 22 -37.91 28.62 -0.80
C SER A 22 -36.54 28.40 -0.19
N VAL A 23 -35.66 27.72 -0.92
CA VAL A 23 -34.24 27.54 -0.53
C VAL A 23 -33.35 28.74 -0.85
N GLY A 24 -33.89 29.85 -1.36
CA GLY A 24 -33.10 31.00 -1.81
C GLY A 24 -32.15 31.61 -0.75
N ALA A 25 -32.43 31.39 0.54
CA ALA A 25 -31.57 31.81 1.66
C ALA A 25 -30.62 30.71 2.18
N TYR A 26 -30.77 29.47 1.68
CA TYR A 26 -30.15 28.24 2.19
C TYR A 26 -29.28 27.51 1.16
N CYS A 27 -29.33 27.90 -0.12
CA CYS A 27 -28.54 27.31 -1.20
C CYS A 27 -27.55 28.35 -1.77
N PRO A 28 -26.29 28.36 -1.30
CA PRO A 28 -25.25 29.19 -1.89
C PRO A 28 -25.14 28.92 -3.39
N GLN A 29 -25.03 29.98 -4.20
CA GLN A 29 -24.80 29.89 -5.64
C GLN A 29 -23.31 29.72 -5.95
N ASP A 30 -22.63 28.92 -5.13
CA ASP A 30 -21.20 28.68 -5.21
C ASP A 30 -20.88 27.82 -6.43
N LYS A 31 -19.81 28.19 -7.13
CA LYS A 31 -19.46 27.60 -8.42
C LYS A 31 -18.19 26.75 -8.34
N TYR A 32 -18.24 25.63 -9.03
CA TYR A 32 -17.10 24.81 -9.42
C TYR A 32 -16.58 25.25 -10.79
N THR A 33 -15.28 25.47 -10.89
CA THR A 33 -14.59 25.80 -12.15
C THR A 33 -13.83 24.56 -12.63
N CYS A 34 -14.18 24.04 -13.81
CA CYS A 34 -13.47 22.93 -14.43
C CYS A 34 -12.13 23.40 -15.01
N ASN A 35 -11.25 22.45 -15.31
CA ASN A 35 -9.93 22.72 -15.89
C ASN A 35 -9.98 23.46 -17.25
N ASP A 36 -11.08 23.32 -18.01
CA ASP A 36 -11.32 24.03 -19.27
C ASP A 36 -11.87 25.46 -19.08
N GLY A 37 -12.04 25.90 -17.83
CA GLY A 37 -12.58 27.21 -17.46
C GLY A 37 -14.10 27.28 -17.42
N SER A 38 -14.81 26.18 -17.69
CA SER A 38 -16.27 26.13 -17.55
C SER A 38 -16.69 26.21 -16.07
N GLU A 39 -17.79 26.92 -15.79
CA GLU A 39 -18.31 27.09 -14.43
C GLU A 39 -19.69 26.46 -14.26
N PHE A 40 -19.86 25.71 -13.18
CA PHE A 40 -21.11 25.03 -12.82
C PHE A 40 -21.41 25.21 -11.34
N LEU A 41 -22.68 25.15 -10.93
CA LEU A 41 -23.04 25.22 -9.50
C LEU A 41 -22.69 23.90 -8.80
N PHE A 42 -22.04 23.98 -7.64
CA PHE A 42 -21.69 22.77 -6.85
C PHE A 42 -22.92 21.91 -6.56
N LEU A 43 -23.99 22.56 -6.12
CA LEU A 43 -25.26 21.95 -5.76
C LEU A 43 -25.84 21.11 -6.91
N ASP A 44 -25.78 21.63 -8.13
CA ASP A 44 -26.32 20.98 -9.32
C ASP A 44 -25.46 19.79 -9.74
N LEU A 45 -24.13 19.97 -9.76
CA LEU A 45 -23.20 18.89 -10.08
C LEU A 45 -23.36 17.72 -9.10
N ILE A 46 -23.38 18.01 -7.80
CA ILE A 46 -23.59 17.01 -6.74
C ILE A 46 -24.91 16.29 -6.96
N GLY A 47 -26.00 17.02 -7.24
CA GLY A 47 -27.31 16.42 -7.47
C GLY A 47 -27.32 15.48 -8.67
N ARG A 48 -26.64 15.86 -9.76
CA ARG A 48 -26.52 15.03 -10.96
C ARG A 48 -25.77 13.73 -10.69
N PHE A 49 -24.59 13.82 -10.08
CA PHE A 49 -23.80 12.63 -9.74
C PHE A 49 -24.54 11.72 -8.75
N ALA A 50 -25.32 12.30 -7.82
CA ALA A 50 -26.17 11.52 -6.92
C ALA A 50 -27.30 10.78 -7.66
N LYS A 51 -27.92 11.40 -8.68
CA LYS A 51 -28.93 10.75 -9.54
C LYS A 51 -28.33 9.55 -10.29
N GLU A 52 -27.10 9.67 -10.76
CA GLU A 52 -26.35 8.61 -11.45
C GLU A 52 -25.71 7.57 -10.49
N LYS A 53 -25.90 7.75 -9.18
CA LYS A 53 -25.32 6.92 -8.11
C LYS A 53 -23.78 6.90 -8.12
N GLU A 54 -23.16 7.93 -8.67
CA GLU A 54 -21.70 8.08 -8.70
C GLU A 54 -21.18 8.78 -7.44
N ARG A 55 -21.20 8.04 -6.32
CA ARG A 55 -20.86 8.56 -4.98
C ARG A 55 -19.46 9.20 -4.90
N PHE A 56 -18.49 8.65 -5.64
CA PHE A 56 -17.14 9.21 -5.71
C PHE A 56 -17.14 10.69 -6.11
N TYR A 57 -17.89 11.04 -7.16
CA TYR A 57 -17.94 12.42 -7.66
C TYR A 57 -18.77 13.32 -6.75
N VAL A 58 -19.82 12.77 -6.13
CA VAL A 58 -20.62 13.46 -5.08
C VAL A 58 -19.71 13.90 -3.93
N ASP A 59 -18.99 12.96 -3.33
CA ASP A 59 -18.09 13.22 -2.21
C ASP A 59 -16.95 14.16 -2.62
N ALA A 60 -16.45 13.99 -3.85
CA ALA A 60 -15.41 14.85 -4.35
C ALA A 60 -15.84 16.32 -4.39
N LEU A 61 -16.99 16.58 -5.00
CA LEU A 61 -17.54 17.92 -5.10
C LEU A 61 -17.90 18.50 -3.72
N PHE A 62 -18.37 17.71 -2.76
CA PHE A 62 -18.59 18.19 -1.39
C PHE A 62 -17.29 18.69 -0.73
N GLN A 63 -16.18 17.98 -0.90
CA GLN A 63 -14.89 18.39 -0.34
C GLN A 63 -14.32 19.62 -1.06
N GLU A 64 -14.46 19.70 -2.39
CA GLU A 64 -14.09 20.91 -3.14
C GLU A 64 -14.91 22.11 -2.68
N TRP A 65 -16.22 21.92 -2.50
CA TRP A 65 -17.11 22.98 -2.03
C TRP A 65 -16.76 23.43 -0.60
N LYS A 66 -16.46 22.47 0.29
CA LYS A 66 -15.96 22.78 1.64
C LYS A 66 -14.68 23.63 1.58
N SER A 67 -13.69 23.22 0.79
CA SER A 67 -12.44 23.96 0.63
C SER A 67 -12.67 25.35 0.06
N PHE A 68 -13.56 25.47 -0.93
CA PHE A 68 -13.98 26.75 -1.51
C PHE A 68 -14.60 27.66 -0.44
N ILE A 69 -15.52 27.15 0.39
CA ILE A 69 -16.17 27.91 1.46
C ILE A 69 -15.15 28.41 2.48
N GLU A 70 -14.25 27.52 2.92
CA GLU A 70 -13.22 27.82 3.91
C GLU A 70 -12.22 28.88 3.43
N LYS A 71 -11.90 28.87 2.13
CA LYS A 71 -10.99 29.85 1.51
C LYS A 71 -11.67 31.19 1.22
N THR A 72 -12.94 31.17 0.81
CA THR A 72 -13.66 32.34 0.29
C THR A 72 -14.28 33.17 1.40
N PHE A 73 -14.96 32.51 2.35
CA PHE A 73 -15.75 33.21 3.37
C PHE A 73 -15.02 33.25 4.71
N LYS A 74 -15.42 34.19 5.57
CA LYS A 74 -14.86 34.35 6.93
C LYS A 74 -15.98 34.34 7.98
N ASP A 75 -15.60 34.07 9.23
CA ASP A 75 -16.44 34.21 10.42
C ASP A 75 -17.84 33.58 10.30
N LYS A 76 -18.88 34.35 10.61
CA LYS A 76 -20.28 33.90 10.63
C LYS A 76 -20.77 33.44 9.26
N GLU A 77 -20.30 34.06 8.19
CA GLU A 77 -20.69 33.70 6.82
C GLU A 77 -20.15 32.31 6.46
N ARG A 78 -18.88 32.03 6.78
CA ARG A 78 -18.30 30.69 6.63
C ARG A 78 -19.10 29.66 7.42
N SER A 79 -19.42 29.95 8.68
CA SER A 79 -20.20 29.04 9.53
C SER A 79 -21.58 28.73 8.94
N ASN A 80 -22.26 29.73 8.40
CA ASN A 80 -23.54 29.56 7.73
C ASN A 80 -23.41 28.70 6.47
N HIS A 81 -22.43 28.97 5.60
CA HIS A 81 -22.18 28.18 4.39
C HIS A 81 -21.85 26.71 4.71
N LEU A 82 -21.01 26.46 5.72
CA LEU A 82 -20.70 25.09 6.17
C LEU A 82 -21.93 24.37 6.75
N SER A 83 -22.79 25.08 7.48
CA SER A 83 -24.06 24.53 7.98
C SER A 83 -24.98 24.11 6.82
N TYR A 84 -25.05 24.92 5.77
CA TYR A 84 -25.84 24.60 4.56
C TYR A 84 -25.24 23.42 3.78
N LEU A 85 -23.92 23.39 3.63
CA LEU A 85 -23.21 22.26 3.02
C LEU A 85 -23.55 20.95 3.73
N ASN A 86 -23.51 20.94 5.07
CA ASN A 86 -23.82 19.75 5.87
C ASN A 86 -25.28 19.28 5.70
N LYS A 87 -26.24 20.22 5.68
CA LYS A 87 -27.65 19.88 5.44
C LYS A 87 -27.89 19.31 4.04
N TYR A 88 -27.24 19.88 3.03
CA TYR A 88 -27.35 19.35 1.68
C TYR A 88 -26.70 17.98 1.55
N LYS A 89 -25.56 17.75 2.24
CA LYS A 89 -24.93 16.44 2.32
C LYS A 89 -25.87 15.39 2.92
N GLU A 90 -26.51 15.67 4.04
CA GLU A 90 -27.49 14.76 4.66
C GLU A 90 -28.65 14.42 3.72
N PHE A 91 -29.16 15.40 2.98
CA PHE A 91 -30.19 15.18 1.96
C PHE A 91 -29.70 14.26 0.82
N VAL A 92 -28.51 14.52 0.29
CA VAL A 92 -27.92 13.72 -0.80
C VAL A 92 -27.58 12.31 -0.34
N ASP A 93 -27.08 12.13 0.88
CA ASP A 93 -26.81 10.80 1.46
C ASP A 93 -28.10 9.98 1.58
N ASN A 94 -29.21 10.62 1.96
CA ASN A 94 -30.53 9.98 1.99
C ASN A 94 -31.04 9.57 0.59
N ILE A 95 -30.71 10.32 -0.46
CA ILE A 95 -30.97 9.92 -1.85
C ILE A 95 -30.10 8.72 -2.22
N CYS A 96 -28.79 8.82 -2.00
CA CYS A 96 -27.82 7.79 -2.34
C CYS A 96 -28.11 6.45 -1.64
N ASN A 97 -28.63 6.48 -0.41
CA ASN A 97 -29.02 5.32 0.38
C ASN A 97 -30.43 4.80 0.08
N GLY A 98 -31.18 5.47 -0.81
CA GLY A 98 -32.53 5.05 -1.22
C GLY A 98 -33.64 5.40 -0.23
N THR A 99 -33.34 6.16 0.83
CA THR A 99 -34.33 6.66 1.80
C THR A 99 -35.24 7.73 1.18
N ILE A 100 -34.72 8.53 0.26
CA ILE A 100 -35.48 9.49 -0.54
C ILE A 100 -35.58 8.98 -1.97
N SER A 101 -36.81 8.78 -2.45
CA SER A 101 -37.08 8.46 -3.85
C SER A 101 -37.23 9.74 -4.68
N LEU A 102 -36.51 9.81 -5.79
CA LEU A 102 -36.57 10.93 -6.73
C LEU A 102 -37.70 10.70 -7.74
N SER A 103 -38.39 11.78 -8.11
CA SER A 103 -39.40 11.72 -9.18
C SER A 103 -38.73 11.58 -10.56
N THR A 104 -39.24 10.69 -11.41
CA THR A 104 -38.56 10.23 -12.65
C THR A 104 -38.53 11.24 -13.80
N SER A 105 -38.96 12.49 -13.63
CA SER A 105 -39.22 13.39 -14.75
C SER A 105 -38.07 14.35 -15.03
N GLY A 106 -37.24 13.99 -16.01
CA GLY A 106 -36.32 14.92 -16.69
C GLY A 106 -35.11 14.19 -17.29
N GLN A 107 -35.21 13.81 -18.57
CA GLN A 107 -34.07 13.51 -19.43
C GLN A 107 -33.62 14.83 -20.06
N ASP A 108 -32.46 15.34 -19.67
CA ASP A 108 -31.78 16.42 -20.40
C ASP A 108 -30.53 15.83 -21.07
N ASN A 109 -30.64 15.57 -22.38
CA ASN A 109 -29.58 14.94 -23.19
C ASN A 109 -28.32 15.82 -23.41
N ASN A 110 -28.18 16.94 -22.70
CA ASN A 110 -26.99 17.82 -22.74
C ASN A 110 -26.05 17.62 -21.53
N ASP A 111 -26.37 16.67 -20.66
CA ASP A 111 -25.78 16.52 -19.34
C ASP A 111 -24.49 15.70 -19.33
N ASP A 112 -24.37 14.72 -20.22
CA ASP A 112 -23.23 13.80 -20.26
C ASP A 112 -21.91 14.53 -20.54
N THR A 113 -21.90 15.52 -21.45
CA THR A 113 -20.67 16.27 -21.75
C THR A 113 -20.19 17.11 -20.56
N VAL A 114 -21.13 17.69 -19.80
CA VAL A 114 -20.81 18.45 -18.58
C VAL A 114 -20.24 17.53 -17.51
N LEU A 115 -20.91 16.41 -17.26
CA LEU A 115 -20.44 15.42 -16.28
C LEU A 115 -19.09 14.85 -16.69
N MET A 116 -18.86 14.54 -17.97
CA MET A 116 -17.57 14.09 -18.47
C MET A 116 -16.44 15.10 -18.22
N SER A 117 -16.66 16.40 -18.50
CA SER A 117 -15.65 17.43 -18.20
C SER A 117 -15.34 17.52 -16.70
N VAL A 118 -16.36 17.41 -15.85
CA VAL A 118 -16.17 17.40 -14.39
C VAL A 118 -15.46 16.12 -13.91
N ARG A 119 -15.82 14.94 -14.46
CA ARG A 119 -15.14 13.66 -14.18
C ARG A 119 -13.67 13.76 -14.52
N GLU A 120 -13.32 14.25 -15.72
CA GLU A 120 -11.93 14.49 -16.12
C GLU A 120 -11.21 15.47 -15.21
N SER A 121 -11.90 16.54 -14.79
CA SER A 121 -11.35 17.56 -13.90
C SER A 121 -11.00 16.98 -12.52
N ILE A 122 -11.93 16.25 -11.92
CA ILE A 122 -11.76 15.60 -10.61
C ILE A 122 -10.73 14.48 -10.69
N ASN A 123 -10.77 13.64 -11.73
CA ASN A 123 -9.82 12.53 -11.91
C ASN A 123 -8.37 13.03 -12.10
N LYS A 124 -8.17 14.22 -12.68
CA LYS A 124 -6.84 14.84 -12.81
C LYS A 124 -6.33 15.44 -11.50
N SER A 125 -7.23 15.89 -10.62
CA SER A 125 -6.86 16.58 -9.38
C SER A 125 -6.87 15.69 -8.13
N ARG A 126 -7.49 14.50 -8.18
CA ARG A 126 -7.65 13.62 -7.02
C ARG A 126 -6.89 12.31 -7.12
N ASP A 127 -6.24 11.99 -6.00
CA ASP A 127 -5.76 10.66 -5.68
C ASP A 127 -6.94 9.75 -5.34
N GLY A 128 -7.18 8.73 -6.15
CA GLY A 128 -8.25 7.75 -5.96
C GLY A 128 -8.16 7.00 -4.62
N MET A 129 -6.98 6.96 -3.98
CA MET A 129 -6.78 6.32 -2.69
C MET A 129 -7.61 7.01 -1.58
N LYS A 130 -7.58 8.34 -1.51
CA LYS A 130 -8.33 9.10 -0.48
C LYS A 130 -9.84 8.94 -0.60
N SER A 131 -10.35 8.83 -1.83
CA SER A 131 -11.77 8.61 -2.03
C SER A 131 -12.19 7.19 -1.64
N LEU A 132 -11.34 6.20 -1.90
CA LEU A 132 -11.60 4.82 -1.48
C LEU A 132 -11.57 4.72 0.06
N GLU A 133 -10.60 5.37 0.71
CA GLU A 133 -10.53 5.49 2.17
C GLU A 133 -11.80 6.14 2.75
N MET A 134 -12.25 7.26 2.19
CA MET A 134 -13.43 7.96 2.67
C MET A 134 -14.72 7.14 2.47
N TYR A 135 -14.81 6.36 1.39
CA TYR A 135 -15.98 5.53 1.10
C TYR A 135 -16.08 4.31 2.00
N LEU A 136 -14.96 3.63 2.25
CA LEU A 136 -14.92 2.43 3.08
C LEU A 136 -14.87 2.76 4.58
N GLY A 137 -14.26 3.89 4.95
CA GLY A 137 -13.83 4.13 6.32
C GLY A 137 -12.48 3.46 6.61
N GLU A 138 -11.81 3.94 7.65
CA GLU A 138 -10.43 3.54 8.00
C GLU A 138 -10.29 2.01 8.20
N GLU A 139 -11.18 1.42 8.99
CA GLU A 139 -11.14 -0.01 9.35
C GLU A 139 -11.32 -0.91 8.12
N ASP A 140 -12.37 -0.68 7.33
CA ASP A 140 -12.66 -1.48 6.13
C ASP A 140 -11.64 -1.25 5.02
N PHE A 141 -11.06 -0.05 4.94
CA PHE A 141 -9.98 0.23 4.00
C PHE A 141 -8.70 -0.56 4.35
N ILE A 142 -8.29 -0.57 5.62
CA ILE A 142 -7.15 -1.37 6.09
C ILE A 142 -7.44 -2.86 5.91
N LYS A 143 -8.66 -3.29 6.26
CA LYS A 143 -9.09 -4.67 6.05
C LYS A 143 -9.01 -5.08 4.59
N LEU A 144 -9.47 -4.24 3.66
CA LEU A 144 -9.37 -4.49 2.23
C LEU A 144 -7.91 -4.64 1.79
N ALA A 145 -7.01 -3.79 2.27
CA ALA A 145 -5.58 -3.88 1.96
C ALA A 145 -4.98 -5.22 2.43
N ILE A 146 -5.29 -5.62 3.66
CA ILE A 146 -4.79 -6.86 4.28
C ILE A 146 -5.36 -8.10 3.60
N GLU A 147 -6.68 -8.18 3.41
CA GLU A 147 -7.35 -9.35 2.82
C GLU A 147 -7.09 -9.50 1.32
N SER A 148 -6.61 -8.43 0.67
CA SER A 148 -6.12 -8.45 -0.71
C SER A 148 -4.62 -8.75 -0.82
N SER A 149 -3.92 -8.88 0.30
CA SER A 149 -2.49 -9.20 0.35
C SER A 149 -2.25 -10.70 0.45
N TYR A 150 -1.04 -11.12 0.08
CA TYR A 150 -0.59 -12.51 0.15
C TYR A 150 0.63 -12.63 1.05
N PHE A 151 0.51 -13.56 1.99
CA PHE A 151 1.52 -14.00 2.94
C PHE A 151 2.01 -15.39 2.55
N PHE A 152 3.00 -15.92 3.25
CA PHE A 152 3.52 -17.25 3.02
C PHE A 152 2.93 -18.23 4.04
N SER A 153 3.02 -19.53 3.78
CA SER A 153 2.70 -20.53 4.80
C SER A 153 3.72 -20.53 5.93
N ARG A 154 3.28 -20.86 7.15
CA ARG A 154 4.15 -20.92 8.33
C ARG A 154 5.33 -21.87 8.13
N ASP A 155 5.09 -23.06 7.60
CA ASP A 155 6.13 -24.06 7.37
C ASP A 155 7.22 -23.53 6.43
N LEU A 156 6.82 -22.81 5.38
CA LEU A 156 7.76 -22.20 4.43
C LEU A 156 8.60 -21.10 5.08
N VAL A 157 8.02 -20.33 6.01
CA VAL A 157 8.73 -19.29 6.77
C VAL A 157 9.72 -19.91 7.75
N VAL A 158 9.33 -20.96 8.48
CA VAL A 158 10.22 -21.69 9.39
C VAL A 158 11.38 -22.31 8.62
N GLU A 159 11.12 -22.96 7.48
CA GLU A 159 12.19 -23.51 6.63
C GLU A 159 13.16 -22.42 6.16
N ARG A 160 12.64 -21.27 5.72
CA ARG A 160 13.49 -20.16 5.30
C ARG A 160 14.36 -19.61 6.44
N PHE A 161 13.81 -19.55 7.66
CA PHE A 161 14.57 -19.14 8.84
C PHE A 161 15.74 -20.10 9.09
N GLU A 162 15.48 -21.41 9.07
CA GLU A 162 16.51 -22.43 9.24
C GLU A 162 17.55 -22.41 8.10
N GLU A 163 17.15 -22.15 6.84
CA GLU A 163 18.11 -21.94 5.74
C GLU A 163 19.10 -20.81 6.06
N ILE A 164 18.62 -19.68 6.58
CA ILE A 164 19.46 -18.53 6.94
C ILE A 164 20.36 -18.85 8.11
N LYS A 165 19.83 -19.52 9.14
CA LYS A 165 20.60 -20.03 10.27
C LYS A 165 21.74 -20.93 9.81
N GLU A 166 21.48 -21.86 8.89
CA GLU A 166 22.51 -22.74 8.33
C GLU A 166 23.53 -21.99 7.48
N TYR A 167 23.13 -20.96 6.72
CA TYR A 167 24.09 -20.10 6.01
C TYR A 167 25.02 -19.34 6.97
N ILE A 168 24.50 -18.88 8.11
CA ILE A 168 25.28 -18.21 9.15
C ILE A 168 26.16 -19.21 9.93
N LYS A 169 25.72 -20.46 10.14
CA LYS A 169 26.57 -21.49 10.77
C LYS A 169 27.66 -22.01 9.86
N LYS A 170 27.40 -22.13 8.55
CA LYS A 170 28.38 -22.57 7.55
C LYS A 170 29.46 -21.50 7.42
N GLU A 171 30.48 -21.60 8.27
CA GLU A 171 31.71 -20.83 8.14
C GLU A 171 32.34 -21.14 6.77
N GLN A 172 32.16 -20.26 5.79
CA GLN A 172 32.94 -20.35 4.55
C GLN A 172 34.23 -19.56 4.78
N ILE A 173 35.34 -20.28 4.93
CA ILE A 173 36.67 -19.67 5.02
C ILE A 173 37.06 -19.24 3.60
N LYS A 174 36.73 -18.01 3.24
CA LYS A 174 37.58 -17.27 2.29
C LYS A 174 38.51 -16.40 3.12
N ASP A 175 39.82 -16.58 2.92
CA ASP A 175 40.84 -15.72 3.51
C ASP A 175 40.67 -14.29 2.95
N ILE A 176 39.77 -13.52 3.56
CA ILE A 176 39.57 -12.11 3.25
C ILE A 176 40.19 -11.31 4.38
N LYS A 177 41.12 -10.41 4.03
CA LYS A 177 41.71 -9.48 5.00
C LYS A 177 40.63 -8.51 5.47
N ASP A 178 40.36 -8.53 6.77
CA ASP A 178 39.47 -7.61 7.46
C ASP A 178 39.89 -6.16 7.16
N PRO A 179 38.98 -5.37 6.59
CA PRO A 179 39.25 -4.02 6.12
C PRO A 179 39.50 -2.97 7.23
N GLY A 180 39.17 -3.25 8.49
CA GLY A 180 39.34 -2.34 9.64
C GLY A 180 40.40 -2.80 10.66
N VAL A 181 40.73 -4.10 10.68
CA VAL A 181 41.62 -4.70 11.70
C VAL A 181 42.84 -5.41 11.08
N GLY A 182 42.84 -5.68 9.77
CA GLY A 182 43.93 -6.38 9.08
C GLY A 182 44.06 -7.87 9.41
N LYS A 183 43.14 -8.41 10.24
CA LYS A 183 43.06 -9.84 10.58
C LYS A 183 42.21 -10.58 9.55
N ARG A 184 42.34 -11.91 9.46
CA ARG A 184 41.47 -12.68 8.55
C ARG A 184 40.10 -12.86 9.19
N CYS A 185 39.02 -12.68 8.44
CA CYS A 185 37.65 -12.89 8.91
C CYS A 185 36.96 -14.04 8.17
N LYS A 186 36.04 -14.73 8.87
CA LYS A 186 35.17 -15.76 8.28
C LYS A 186 33.96 -15.11 7.63
N VAL A 187 33.40 -15.74 6.60
CA VAL A 187 32.40 -15.12 5.73
C VAL A 187 31.19 -16.01 5.46
N HIS A 188 30.02 -15.39 5.37
CA HIS A 188 28.73 -15.99 5.03
C HIS A 188 28.18 -15.40 3.72
N TYR A 189 27.36 -16.15 3.00
CA TYR A 189 26.73 -15.70 1.76
C TYR A 189 25.22 -15.66 1.95
N LEU A 190 24.66 -14.46 2.15
CA LEU A 190 23.22 -14.23 2.16
C LEU A 190 22.84 -13.34 0.96
N PRO A 191 21.73 -13.62 0.26
CA PRO A 191 21.29 -12.75 -0.82
C PRO A 191 20.85 -11.39 -0.25
N ALA A 192 21.34 -10.30 -0.84
CA ALA A 192 21.15 -8.94 -0.34
C ALA A 192 20.48 -8.03 -1.38
N ARG A 193 19.96 -6.89 -0.90
CA ARG A 193 19.44 -5.81 -1.76
C ARG A 193 20.60 -5.06 -2.40
N TYR A 194 20.48 -4.75 -3.69
CA TYR A 194 21.35 -3.73 -4.28
C TYR A 194 20.86 -2.35 -3.84
N THR A 195 21.68 -1.62 -3.07
CA THR A 195 21.43 -0.22 -2.74
C THR A 195 22.74 0.55 -2.70
N ALA A 196 22.72 1.80 -3.14
CA ALA A 196 23.85 2.72 -3.06
C ALA A 196 23.74 3.68 -1.85
N LYS A 197 22.71 3.50 -1.01
CA LYS A 197 22.43 4.35 0.15
C LYS A 197 22.97 3.71 1.42
N GLU A 198 23.72 4.47 2.22
CA GLU A 198 23.99 4.16 3.64
C GLU A 198 22.69 4.38 4.42
N ASP A 199 22.38 3.52 5.40
CA ASP A 199 21.27 3.77 6.33
C ASP A 199 21.75 4.41 7.65
N ALA A 200 20.77 4.93 8.39
CA ALA A 200 20.98 5.61 9.66
C ALA A 200 21.41 4.67 10.81
N ASN A 201 21.38 3.35 10.62
CA ASN A 201 21.64 2.35 11.66
C ASN A 201 23.10 1.86 11.67
N GLY A 202 24.01 2.61 11.06
CA GLY A 202 25.44 2.29 11.03
C GLY A 202 25.81 1.20 10.02
N VAL A 203 24.88 0.81 9.14
CA VAL A 203 25.14 -0.16 8.07
C VAL A 203 25.80 0.58 6.90
N LYS A 204 27.07 0.25 6.65
CA LYS A 204 27.86 0.84 5.56
C LYS A 204 28.14 -0.18 4.46
N ILE A 205 27.79 0.18 3.24
CA ILE A 205 28.19 -0.55 2.03
C ILE A 205 29.60 -0.07 1.68
N GLN A 206 30.61 -0.81 2.14
CA GLN A 206 31.98 -0.50 1.75
C GLN A 206 32.31 -1.18 0.42
N LYS A 207 32.25 -0.43 -0.69
CA LYS A 207 32.87 -0.83 -1.95
C LYS A 207 34.40 -0.74 -1.80
N ARG A 208 35.13 -1.80 -2.12
CA ARG A 208 36.59 -1.73 -2.28
C ARG A 208 37.01 -2.38 -3.59
N ASP A 209 38.18 -1.95 -4.06
CA ASP A 209 38.86 -2.34 -5.30
C ASP A 209 39.26 -3.83 -5.38
N ASN A 210 38.74 -4.69 -4.49
CA ASN A 210 38.93 -6.13 -4.48
C ASN A 210 37.63 -6.82 -4.91
N ASP A 211 37.54 -7.16 -6.20
CA ASP A 211 36.59 -8.14 -6.77
C ASP A 211 35.08 -7.90 -6.54
N GLY A 212 34.65 -6.70 -6.14
CA GLY A 212 33.23 -6.34 -6.03
C GLY A 212 32.49 -6.91 -4.80
N LEU A 213 33.22 -7.21 -3.72
CA LEU A 213 32.65 -7.70 -2.46
C LEU A 213 32.14 -6.53 -1.60
N VAL A 214 30.89 -6.62 -1.12
CA VAL A 214 30.30 -5.70 -0.13
C VAL A 214 30.22 -6.42 1.21
N PHE A 215 30.51 -5.72 2.30
CA PHE A 215 30.43 -6.23 3.67
C PHE A 215 29.28 -5.56 4.41
N PHE A 216 28.53 -6.34 5.18
CA PHE A 216 27.58 -5.81 6.15
C PHE A 216 28.29 -5.68 7.49
N MET A 217 28.24 -4.49 8.08
CA MET A 217 28.81 -4.24 9.39
C MET A 217 27.67 -4.21 10.40
N HIS A 218 27.77 -5.05 11.44
CA HIS A 218 26.85 -5.03 12.57
C HIS A 218 27.68 -4.81 13.84
N ASN A 219 27.38 -3.76 14.61
CA ASN A 219 28.10 -3.40 15.85
C ASN A 219 29.63 -3.36 15.70
N SER A 220 30.14 -2.78 14.61
CA SER A 220 31.58 -2.69 14.28
C SER A 220 32.28 -4.04 14.05
N GLN A 221 31.54 -5.14 13.93
CA GLN A 221 32.06 -6.41 13.45
C GLN A 221 31.57 -6.66 12.01
N PRO A 222 32.43 -7.21 11.12
CA PRO A 222 31.99 -7.60 9.80
C PRO A 222 31.10 -8.83 9.92
N LEU A 223 29.79 -8.64 9.79
CA LEU A 223 28.87 -9.72 9.44
C LEU A 223 29.05 -9.93 7.94
N CYS A 224 30.10 -10.69 7.59
CA CYS A 224 30.53 -10.72 6.22
C CYS A 224 29.47 -11.45 5.39
N ILE A 225 28.61 -10.68 4.73
CA ILE A 225 27.61 -11.15 3.78
C ILE A 225 28.08 -10.67 2.41
N ILE A 226 28.62 -11.59 1.61
CA ILE A 226 29.15 -11.23 0.30
C ILE A 226 28.01 -11.01 -0.70
N TYR A 227 27.91 -9.76 -1.16
CA TYR A 227 27.38 -9.40 -2.46
C TYR A 227 28.37 -9.86 -3.56
N GLN A 228 27.88 -10.54 -4.61
CA GLN A 228 28.67 -10.78 -5.82
C GLN A 228 28.18 -9.85 -6.92
N GLU A 229 28.99 -8.85 -7.26
CA GLU A 229 28.71 -7.78 -8.24
C GLU A 229 28.56 -8.31 -9.69
N ASN A 230 28.73 -9.62 -9.94
CA ASN A 230 28.67 -10.27 -11.25
C ASN A 230 28.03 -11.68 -11.27
N ALA A 231 26.77 -11.85 -10.85
CA ALA A 231 25.98 -13.06 -11.20
C ALA A 231 25.59 -13.11 -12.71
N ARG A 232 26.45 -12.59 -13.59
CA ARG A 232 26.57 -12.95 -15.01
C ARG A 232 27.81 -13.86 -15.17
N LYS A 233 27.66 -15.15 -14.81
CA LYS A 233 28.63 -16.28 -14.99
C LYS A 233 29.86 -16.23 -14.06
N LYS A 234 30.44 -17.29 -13.53
CA LYS A 234 30.30 -18.77 -13.47
C LYS A 234 30.90 -19.06 -12.08
N ASP A 235 30.20 -19.70 -11.17
CA ASP A 235 30.41 -21.13 -10.96
C ASP A 235 29.07 -21.85 -10.77
N LYS A 236 28.92 -22.94 -11.52
CA LYS A 236 27.86 -23.94 -11.38
C LYS A 236 28.03 -24.58 -10.00
N GLU A 237 26.98 -24.78 -9.21
CA GLU A 237 26.03 -25.87 -9.48
C GLU A 237 24.54 -25.58 -9.26
N ASP A 238 24.10 -24.38 -8.84
CA ASP A 238 22.65 -24.18 -8.59
C ASP A 238 22.06 -22.82 -9.02
N CYS A 239 22.80 -22.04 -9.81
CA CYS A 239 22.25 -20.90 -10.55
C CYS A 239 22.05 -21.29 -12.02
N SER A 240 21.15 -22.24 -12.28
CA SER A 240 20.82 -22.65 -13.64
C SER A 240 20.01 -21.53 -14.33
N GLU A 241 20.71 -20.81 -15.23
CA GLU A 241 20.16 -20.20 -16.45
C GLU A 241 18.97 -19.23 -16.26
N ASN A 242 19.26 -17.99 -15.85
CA ASN A 242 18.98 -16.76 -16.62
C ASN A 242 19.06 -15.49 -15.74
N THR A 243 19.89 -14.55 -16.19
CA THR A 243 19.88 -13.10 -15.90
C THR A 243 19.67 -12.66 -14.45
N CYS A 244 20.76 -12.60 -13.66
CA CYS A 244 20.84 -11.71 -12.50
C CYS A 244 21.22 -10.29 -12.93
N GLY A 245 20.44 -9.68 -13.83
CA GLY A 245 20.73 -8.35 -14.35
C GLY A 245 19.47 -7.64 -14.81
N GLY A 246 19.20 -6.48 -14.20
CA GLY A 246 18.05 -5.64 -14.48
C GLY A 246 17.00 -5.73 -13.39
N GLY A 247 16.87 -4.67 -12.59
CA GLY A 247 15.60 -4.37 -11.95
C GLY A 247 15.66 -3.69 -10.60
N ASN A 248 14.48 -3.20 -10.19
CA ASN A 248 14.06 -2.38 -9.02
C ASN A 248 14.65 -2.68 -7.61
N GLY A 249 15.74 -3.43 -7.49
CA GLY A 249 16.37 -3.83 -6.23
C GLY A 249 15.87 -5.16 -5.66
N ASN A 250 14.73 -5.70 -6.15
CA ASN A 250 14.04 -6.86 -5.57
C ASN A 250 14.25 -8.18 -6.32
N ALA A 251 15.15 -8.25 -7.30
CA ALA A 251 15.34 -9.44 -8.14
C ALA A 251 15.59 -10.74 -7.35
N ARG A 252 16.36 -10.67 -6.25
CA ARG A 252 16.61 -11.83 -5.37
C ARG A 252 15.36 -12.29 -4.62
N VAL A 253 14.53 -11.36 -4.18
CA VAL A 253 13.25 -11.70 -3.53
C VAL A 253 12.30 -12.34 -4.54
N CYS A 254 12.22 -11.81 -5.76
CA CYS A 254 11.41 -12.44 -6.82
C CYS A 254 11.88 -13.87 -7.15
N GLN A 255 13.20 -14.11 -7.19
CA GLN A 255 13.77 -15.44 -7.40
C GLN A 255 13.43 -16.39 -6.24
N LEU A 256 13.57 -15.92 -5.00
CA LEU A 256 13.22 -16.69 -3.80
C LEU A 256 11.74 -17.10 -3.83
N ILE A 257 10.84 -16.15 -4.07
CA ILE A 257 9.40 -16.42 -4.12
C ILE A 257 9.09 -17.42 -5.23
N LYS A 258 9.65 -17.24 -6.44
CA LYS A 258 9.46 -18.19 -7.54
C LYS A 258 9.99 -19.58 -7.22
N ARG A 259 11.16 -19.68 -6.58
CA ARG A 259 11.76 -20.97 -6.14
C ARG A 259 10.88 -21.69 -5.12
N CYS A 260 10.34 -20.95 -4.16
CA CYS A 260 9.56 -21.51 -3.06
C CYS A 260 8.11 -21.82 -3.44
N THR A 261 7.51 -20.99 -4.30
CA THR A 261 6.05 -20.97 -4.54
C THR A 261 5.65 -21.06 -6.01
N GLY A 262 6.59 -21.04 -6.94
CA GLY A 262 6.33 -21.11 -8.39
C GLY A 262 5.87 -19.79 -9.00
N TYR A 263 5.38 -18.84 -8.19
CA TYR A 263 4.88 -17.55 -8.65
C TYR A 263 6.00 -16.61 -9.12
N ALA A 264 5.86 -16.09 -10.33
CA ALA A 264 6.71 -15.07 -10.90
C ALA A 264 6.18 -13.66 -10.60
N LEU A 265 7.07 -12.85 -10.02
CA LEU A 265 6.87 -11.43 -9.68
C LEU A 265 7.88 -10.51 -10.40
N GLY A 266 8.58 -11.04 -11.40
CA GLY A 266 9.67 -10.37 -12.12
C GLY A 266 9.20 -9.23 -13.03
N GLU A 267 10.14 -8.57 -13.72
CA GLU A 267 9.84 -7.31 -14.42
C GLU A 267 8.87 -7.47 -15.60
N LYS A 268 8.91 -8.60 -16.30
CA LYS A 268 8.09 -8.88 -17.49
C LYS A 268 6.60 -9.07 -17.13
N ALA A 269 5.76 -8.14 -17.57
CA ALA A 269 4.36 -8.07 -17.18
C ALA A 269 3.51 -9.28 -17.63
N ASP A 270 3.85 -9.88 -18.77
CA ASP A 270 3.23 -11.08 -19.36
C ASP A 270 3.54 -12.36 -18.58
N GLU A 271 4.66 -12.38 -17.84
CA GLU A 271 5.08 -13.51 -17.01
C GLU A 271 4.62 -13.36 -15.54
N ARG A 272 4.02 -12.23 -15.13
CA ARG A 272 3.59 -12.01 -13.74
C ARG A 272 2.30 -12.73 -13.41
N ASN A 273 2.32 -13.53 -12.36
CA ASN A 273 1.11 -14.15 -11.83
C ASN A 273 0.23 -13.16 -11.04
N PHE A 274 0.86 -12.19 -10.37
CA PHE A 274 0.16 -11.17 -9.59
C PHE A 274 0.14 -9.85 -10.35
N LYS A 275 -1.05 -9.39 -10.72
CA LYS A 275 -1.28 -8.08 -11.35
C LYS A 275 -1.60 -7.05 -10.28
N ASN A 276 -1.12 -5.81 -10.46
CA ASN A 276 -1.33 -4.69 -9.54
C ASN A 276 -0.90 -4.96 -8.09
N CYS A 277 0.04 -5.88 -7.89
CA CYS A 277 0.65 -6.17 -6.59
C CYS A 277 2.15 -5.90 -6.64
N ILE A 278 2.73 -5.62 -5.48
CA ILE A 278 4.15 -5.37 -5.29
C ILE A 278 4.65 -6.07 -4.03
N ILE A 279 5.95 -6.35 -4.00
CA ILE A 279 6.64 -6.85 -2.82
C ILE A 279 6.80 -5.69 -1.84
N SER A 280 6.32 -5.87 -0.62
CA SER A 280 6.54 -4.96 0.49
C SER A 280 7.40 -5.61 1.57
N HIS A 281 8.34 -4.84 2.11
CA HIS A 281 9.09 -5.20 3.31
C HIS A 281 8.38 -4.58 4.51
N ILE A 282 7.86 -5.42 5.40
CA ILE A 282 6.97 -4.98 6.48
C ILE A 282 7.73 -4.26 7.58
N TRP A 283 8.83 -4.83 8.02
CA TRP A 283 9.85 -4.16 8.81
C TRP A 283 10.87 -3.52 7.87
N GLY A 284 11.36 -2.34 8.27
CA GLY A 284 12.41 -1.61 7.57
C GLY A 284 13.74 -2.37 7.54
N ASN A 285 14.85 -1.64 7.36
CA ASN A 285 16.20 -2.23 7.31
C ASN A 285 16.37 -3.30 6.21
N ALA A 286 15.65 -3.19 5.09
CA ALA A 286 15.83 -4.06 3.91
C ALA A 286 17.23 -3.96 3.26
N ILE A 287 18.13 -3.15 3.82
CA ILE A 287 19.56 -3.20 3.57
C ILE A 287 20.14 -4.48 4.19
N ASP A 288 19.78 -4.81 5.44
CA ASP A 288 20.14 -6.05 6.13
C ASP A 288 19.58 -7.28 5.38
N PRO A 289 20.43 -8.21 4.92
CA PRO A 289 20.01 -9.40 4.17
C PRO A 289 19.07 -10.33 4.95
N ARG A 290 19.16 -10.29 6.29
CA ARG A 290 18.28 -11.02 7.20
C ARG A 290 16.89 -10.41 7.24
N TYR A 291 16.72 -9.10 7.01
CA TYR A 291 15.41 -8.50 6.79
C TYR A 291 14.98 -8.61 5.32
N PHE A 292 15.92 -8.53 4.38
CA PHE A 292 15.61 -8.41 2.96
C PHE A 292 15.02 -9.68 2.34
N THR A 293 15.51 -10.87 2.75
CA THR A 293 15.15 -12.16 2.11
C THR A 293 14.46 -13.15 3.04
N ASN A 294 14.04 -12.70 4.22
CA ASN A 294 13.24 -13.50 5.11
C ASN A 294 11.76 -13.39 4.73
N LEU A 295 11.11 -14.53 4.51
CA LEU A 295 9.71 -14.57 4.10
C LEU A 295 8.77 -14.05 5.20
N TRP A 296 9.19 -14.05 6.47
CA TRP A 296 8.43 -13.39 7.54
C TRP A 296 8.39 -11.86 7.37
N ASN A 297 9.37 -11.24 6.70
CA ASN A 297 9.41 -9.79 6.48
C ASN A 297 8.80 -9.37 5.13
N ILE A 298 8.31 -10.32 4.33
CA ILE A 298 7.85 -10.06 2.97
C ILE A 298 6.35 -10.34 2.87
N ALA A 299 5.62 -9.38 2.31
CA ALA A 299 4.25 -9.59 1.85
C ALA A 299 4.11 -9.14 0.39
N ILE A 300 3.21 -9.79 -0.35
CA ILE A 300 2.79 -9.32 -1.67
C ILE A 300 1.51 -8.54 -1.45
N VAL A 301 1.58 -7.22 -1.58
CA VAL A 301 0.48 -6.30 -1.25
C VAL A 301 -0.05 -5.65 -2.53
N PRO A 302 -1.31 -5.18 -2.54
CA PRO A 302 -1.79 -4.31 -3.62
C PRO A 302 -0.87 -3.10 -3.79
N ALA A 303 -0.54 -2.74 -5.03
CA ALA A 303 0.41 -1.67 -5.32
C ALA A 303 -0.03 -0.31 -4.73
N TRP A 304 -1.34 -0.07 -4.66
CA TRP A 304 -1.91 1.12 -4.02
C TRP A 304 -1.70 1.14 -2.50
N ALA A 305 -1.71 -0.04 -1.84
CA ALA A 305 -1.52 -0.15 -0.40
C ALA A 305 -0.04 0.01 0.00
N ASN A 306 0.90 -0.39 -0.87
CA ASN A 306 2.34 -0.27 -0.57
C ASN A 306 2.78 1.16 -0.28
N HIS A 307 2.17 2.15 -0.93
CA HIS A 307 2.47 3.57 -0.70
C HIS A 307 2.20 4.01 0.76
N LEU A 308 1.33 3.30 1.48
CA LEU A 308 1.08 3.52 2.90
C LEU A 308 2.11 2.84 3.80
N LEU A 309 2.62 1.68 3.39
CA LEU A 309 3.62 0.89 4.14
C LEU A 309 5.02 1.47 4.08
N ASP A 310 5.35 2.21 3.01
CA ASP A 310 6.66 2.84 2.81
C ASP A 310 6.89 4.07 3.73
N LYS A 311 5.90 4.50 4.52
CA LYS A 311 5.97 5.68 5.39
C LYS A 311 6.18 5.29 6.85
N ASP A 312 7.18 5.90 7.48
CA ASP A 312 7.45 5.78 8.92
C ASP A 312 6.90 7.02 9.67
N GLU A 313 5.59 7.14 9.74
CA GLU A 313 4.87 8.20 10.47
C GLU A 313 3.96 7.54 11.50
N THR A 314 3.80 8.09 12.71
CA THR A 314 2.88 7.55 13.74
C THR A 314 1.51 8.24 13.70
N GLY A 315 0.47 7.53 14.15
CA GLY A 315 -0.90 8.03 14.18
C GLY A 315 -1.55 8.20 12.81
N THR A 316 -1.05 7.52 11.78
CA THR A 316 -1.55 7.62 10.40
C THR A 316 -2.24 6.34 9.95
N LEU A 317 -3.00 6.42 8.85
CA LEU A 317 -3.54 5.23 8.19
C LEU A 317 -2.44 4.19 7.86
N GLY A 318 -1.27 4.66 7.43
CA GLY A 318 -0.13 3.80 7.10
C GLY A 318 0.47 3.10 8.31
N SER A 319 0.55 3.80 9.45
CA SER A 319 1.07 3.23 10.69
C SER A 319 0.18 2.14 11.26
N LYS A 320 -1.14 2.39 11.26
CA LYS A 320 -2.15 1.40 11.64
C LYS A 320 -2.14 0.17 10.73
N LEU A 321 -2.08 0.39 9.40
CA LEU A 321 -1.95 -0.71 8.44
C LEU A 321 -0.69 -1.55 8.71
N LYS A 322 0.46 -0.88 8.90
CA LYS A 322 1.75 -1.53 9.17
C LYS A 322 1.73 -2.31 10.48
N ALA A 323 1.30 -1.70 11.59
CA ALA A 323 1.20 -2.35 12.89
C ALA A 323 0.27 -3.57 12.85
N THR A 324 -0.88 -3.45 12.18
CA THR A 324 -1.84 -4.56 12.02
C THR A 324 -1.23 -5.70 11.20
N ILE A 325 -0.54 -5.42 10.08
CA ILE A 325 0.16 -6.46 9.30
C ILE A 325 1.28 -7.12 10.12
N GLN A 326 2.04 -6.35 10.88
CA GLN A 326 3.11 -6.89 11.74
C GLN A 326 2.54 -7.85 12.78
N LYS A 327 1.42 -7.49 13.44
CA LYS A 327 0.72 -8.35 14.38
C LYS A 327 0.21 -9.63 13.71
N ILE A 328 -0.43 -9.52 12.55
CA ILE A 328 -0.86 -10.67 11.74
C ILE A 328 0.31 -11.62 11.46
N ILE A 329 1.46 -11.09 11.06
CA ILE A 329 2.64 -11.89 10.75
C ILE A 329 3.17 -12.61 11.99
N ILE A 330 3.24 -11.91 13.13
CA ILE A 330 3.69 -12.49 14.40
C ILE A 330 2.78 -13.66 14.78
N ASP A 331 1.46 -13.50 14.67
CA ASP A 331 0.50 -14.55 15.03
C ASP A 331 0.46 -15.69 14.00
N LEU A 332 0.50 -15.37 12.70
CA LEU A 332 0.48 -16.35 11.61
C LEU A 332 1.68 -17.30 11.69
N TYR A 333 2.87 -16.74 11.95
CA TYR A 333 4.10 -17.51 11.98
C TYR A 333 4.48 -17.97 13.39
N LYS A 334 3.88 -17.39 14.44
CA LYS A 334 4.26 -17.55 15.84
C LYS A 334 5.71 -17.15 16.08
N LEU A 335 6.04 -15.92 15.68
CA LEU A 335 7.42 -15.40 15.75
C LEU A 335 7.94 -15.25 17.20
N ASP A 336 7.03 -15.27 18.18
CA ASP A 336 7.28 -15.30 19.62
C ASP A 336 7.56 -16.72 20.18
N ASP A 337 7.31 -17.77 19.39
CA ASP A 337 7.56 -19.15 19.77
C ASP A 337 9.04 -19.51 19.62
N ASN A 338 9.77 -19.41 20.73
CA ASN A 338 11.20 -19.76 20.81
C ASN A 338 11.51 -21.24 20.47
N ASN A 339 10.51 -22.12 20.34
CA ASN A 339 10.75 -23.47 19.84
C ASN A 339 10.98 -23.51 18.33
N ASN A 340 10.44 -22.54 17.59
CA ASN A 340 10.51 -22.47 16.13
C ASN A 340 11.52 -21.42 15.64
N TYR A 341 11.82 -20.42 16.45
CA TYR A 341 12.70 -19.31 16.07
C TYR A 341 13.80 -19.06 17.10
N ASP A 342 15.02 -19.47 16.76
CA ASP A 342 16.23 -19.16 17.51
C ASP A 342 16.84 -17.85 16.98
N TRP A 343 16.22 -16.72 17.32
CA TRP A 343 16.59 -15.39 16.81
C TRP A 343 18.07 -15.05 17.03
N LYS A 344 18.64 -15.50 18.15
CA LYS A 344 20.06 -15.31 18.47
C LYS A 344 20.98 -16.00 17.47
N SER A 345 20.58 -17.14 16.92
CA SER A 345 21.39 -17.87 15.93
C SER A 345 21.52 -17.17 14.58
N ILE A 346 20.66 -16.19 14.30
CA ILE A 346 20.79 -15.30 13.14
C ILE A 346 21.21 -13.88 13.55
N GLU A 347 21.65 -13.72 14.79
CA GLU A 347 22.09 -12.46 15.41
C GLU A 347 21.04 -11.34 15.34
N MET A 348 19.76 -11.70 15.55
CA MET A 348 18.64 -10.76 15.59
C MET A 348 17.87 -10.90 16.90
N ASP A 349 17.11 -9.86 17.22
CA ASP A 349 16.00 -9.96 18.16
C ASP A 349 14.71 -10.29 17.40
N ALA A 350 13.74 -10.85 18.12
CA ALA A 350 12.41 -11.09 17.56
C ALA A 350 11.78 -9.76 17.11
N PRO A 351 11.14 -9.72 15.93
CA PRO A 351 10.50 -8.50 15.44
C PRO A 351 9.34 -8.10 16.34
N THR A 352 9.17 -6.79 16.52
CA THR A 352 8.12 -6.19 17.35
C THR A 352 7.20 -5.29 16.53
N PHE A 353 6.12 -4.81 17.14
CA PHE A 353 5.12 -3.95 16.52
C PHE A 353 4.56 -2.96 17.56
N ASN A 354 3.81 -1.97 17.10
CA ASN A 354 3.17 -0.99 17.97
C ASN A 354 1.72 -1.41 18.28
N GLU A 355 1.47 -1.97 19.46
CA GLU A 355 0.14 -2.44 19.88
C GLU A 355 -0.92 -1.35 19.84
N GLU A 356 -0.59 -0.10 20.19
CA GLU A 356 -1.57 1.00 20.25
C GLU A 356 -2.15 1.38 18.88
N GLU A 357 -1.49 0.97 17.79
CA GLU A 357 -1.91 1.24 16.41
C GLU A 357 -2.57 0.04 15.74
N VAL A 358 -2.62 -1.11 16.42
CA VAL A 358 -3.25 -2.32 15.87
C VAL A 358 -4.76 -2.14 15.80
N LEU A 359 -5.32 -2.43 14.63
CA LEU A 359 -6.76 -2.59 14.48
C LEU A 359 -7.13 -4.04 14.76
N HIS A 360 -7.78 -4.27 15.90
CA HIS A 360 -8.22 -5.60 16.30
C HIS A 360 -9.44 -6.04 15.50
N GLY A 361 -9.47 -7.33 15.14
CA GLY A 361 -10.53 -7.88 14.31
C GLY A 361 -10.19 -9.23 13.71
N ASN A 362 -11.15 -9.78 12.96
CA ASN A 362 -10.94 -11.02 12.23
C ASN A 362 -10.62 -10.73 10.78
N TYR A 363 -9.44 -11.18 10.33
CA TYR A 363 -8.94 -10.99 8.98
C TYR A 363 -8.92 -12.31 8.21
N GLN A 364 -9.36 -12.28 6.94
CA GLN A 364 -9.23 -13.39 6.00
C GLN A 364 -8.05 -13.15 5.07
N ILE A 365 -6.87 -13.66 5.44
CA ILE A 365 -5.65 -13.45 4.67
C ILE A 365 -5.38 -14.58 3.68
N ASN A 366 -4.69 -14.26 2.59
CA ASN A 366 -4.24 -15.26 1.63
C ASN A 366 -2.84 -15.75 2.01
N THR A 367 -2.65 -17.06 2.13
CA THR A 367 -1.34 -17.69 2.37
C THR A 367 -0.93 -18.53 1.17
N ILE A 368 0.33 -18.43 0.78
CA ILE A 368 0.93 -19.19 -0.32
C ILE A 368 1.76 -20.34 0.24
N ASP A 369 1.35 -21.56 -0.11
CA ASP A 369 2.07 -22.78 0.24
C ASP A 369 3.30 -22.99 -0.65
N ARG A 370 4.17 -23.90 -0.22
CA ARG A 370 5.30 -24.35 -1.04
C ARG A 370 4.79 -25.06 -2.30
N ILE A 371 5.56 -24.98 -3.38
CA ILE A 371 5.36 -25.86 -4.54
C ILE A 371 5.55 -27.33 -4.16
N ALA A 372 4.74 -28.22 -4.74
CA ALA A 372 4.95 -29.66 -4.63
C ALA A 372 6.03 -30.14 -5.61
N ASP A 373 6.11 -29.51 -6.79
CA ASP A 373 7.07 -29.78 -7.85
C ASP A 373 7.34 -28.51 -8.69
N LYS A 374 8.27 -28.58 -9.66
CA LYS A 374 8.67 -27.43 -10.47
C LYS A 374 7.60 -26.96 -11.48
N GLU A 375 6.53 -27.73 -11.67
CA GLU A 375 5.51 -27.45 -12.69
C GLU A 375 4.20 -26.92 -12.08
N THR A 376 4.02 -27.08 -10.77
CA THR A 376 2.82 -26.67 -10.04
C THR A 376 3.04 -25.41 -9.20
N LEU A 377 2.09 -24.48 -9.29
CA LEU A 377 2.08 -23.30 -8.42
C LEU A 377 1.71 -23.70 -6.99
N GLY A 378 2.33 -23.03 -6.02
CA GLY A 378 1.98 -23.17 -4.61
C GLY A 378 0.50 -22.86 -4.39
N LYS A 379 -0.16 -23.68 -3.57
CA LYS A 379 -1.58 -23.49 -3.29
C LYS A 379 -1.79 -22.17 -2.55
N ILE A 380 -2.78 -21.39 -2.99
CA ILE A 380 -3.25 -20.22 -2.25
C ILE A 380 -4.45 -20.64 -1.42
N SER A 381 -4.35 -20.43 -0.11
CA SER A 381 -5.42 -20.74 0.85
C SER A 381 -5.83 -19.48 1.60
N LYS A 382 -7.09 -19.41 2.04
CA LYS A 382 -7.55 -18.37 2.96
C LYS A 382 -7.43 -18.86 4.40
N VAL A 383 -6.87 -18.02 5.26
CA VAL A 383 -6.70 -18.29 6.69
C VAL A 383 -7.39 -17.18 7.48
N SER A 384 -8.17 -17.58 8.48
CA SER A 384 -8.77 -16.65 9.44
C SER A 384 -7.77 -16.37 10.55
N ILE A 385 -7.42 -15.10 10.78
CA ILE A 385 -6.57 -14.70 11.89
C ILE A 385 -7.31 -13.69 12.76
N PRO A 386 -7.54 -14.01 14.05
CA PRO A 386 -7.97 -13.03 15.03
C PRO A 386 -6.75 -12.20 15.43
N VAL A 387 -6.88 -10.88 15.31
CA VAL A 387 -5.88 -9.89 15.70
C VAL A 387 -6.39 -9.12 16.91
#